data_AF-A0A7S2RTU8-F1
#
_entry.id   AF-A0A7S2RTU8-F1
#
_cell.length_a   1.000
_cell.length_b   1.000
_cell.length_c   1.000
_cell.angle_alpha   90.00
_cell.angle_beta   90.00
_cell.angle_gamma   90.00
#
_symmetry.space_group_name_H-M   'P 1'
#
loop_
_entity.id
_entity.type
_entity.pdbx_description
1 polymer ?
#
loop_
_entity_poly.entity_id
_entity_poly.type
_entity_poly.pdbx_seq_one_letter_code
_entity_poly.pdbx_strand_id
1 'polypeptide(L)'
;MKTVVEPSKSEMKKVTAMAWSANNKRLAVVTVDKVVYLFDEQGERKDKFATKPATKGDKDYLVRGLAFSPDSTKLAVAQSDNIVFVYKL
;
A
#
# COMPACT_ATOMS: atom_id res chain seq x y z
N MET A 1 20.97 2.87 -7.70
CA MET A 1 19.77 2.04 -7.51
C MET A 1 19.57 1.87 -6.00
N LYS A 2 18.39 2.20 -5.46
CA LYS A 2 18.06 2.06 -4.03
C LYS A 2 16.92 1.06 -3.87
N THR A 3 17.06 0.12 -2.94
CA THR A 3 16.02 -0.83 -2.56
C THR A 3 15.20 -0.24 -1.41
N VAL A 4 13.86 -0.23 -1.54
CA VAL A 4 12.94 0.27 -0.49
C VAL A 4 12.18 -0.87 0.22
N VAL A 5 12.01 -2.00 -0.47
CA VAL A 5 11.53 -3.26 0.12
C VAL A 5 12.57 -4.33 -0.15
N GLU A 6 13.17 -4.84 0.93
CA GLU A 6 14.23 -5.84 0.84
C GLU A 6 13.70 -7.18 0.32
N PRO A 7 14.48 -7.91 -0.51
CA PRO A 7 14.16 -9.27 -0.90
C PRO A 7 13.93 -10.15 0.34
N SER A 8 12.93 -11.02 0.27
CA SER A 8 12.61 -11.93 1.36
C SER A 8 12.15 -13.28 0.85
N LYS A 9 12.50 -14.33 1.59
CA LYS A 9 11.96 -15.69 1.41
C LYS A 9 10.58 -15.86 2.05
N SER A 10 10.10 -14.87 2.82
CA SER A 10 8.79 -14.92 3.46
C SER A 10 7.70 -14.56 2.45
N GLU A 11 6.74 -15.45 2.28
CA GLU A 11 5.53 -15.24 1.49
C GLU A 11 4.74 -13.99 1.92
N MET A 12 4.81 -13.63 3.21
CA MET A 12 4.15 -12.46 3.77
C MET A 12 4.74 -11.12 3.27
N LYS A 13 5.94 -11.15 2.69
CA LYS A 13 6.61 -9.94 2.16
C LYS A 13 6.47 -9.76 0.65
N LYS A 14 5.70 -10.61 -0.03
CA LYS A 14 5.39 -10.44 -1.46
C LYS A 14 4.69 -9.10 -1.68
N VAL A 15 5.28 -8.24 -2.51
CA VAL A 15 4.69 -6.96 -2.94
C VAL A 15 3.55 -7.26 -3.91
N THR A 16 2.35 -6.75 -3.63
CA THR A 16 1.17 -6.99 -4.47
C THR A 16 0.75 -5.77 -5.29
N ALA A 17 1.07 -4.57 -4.83
CA ALA A 17 0.82 -3.33 -5.56
C ALA A 17 1.75 -2.20 -5.08
N MET A 18 1.93 -1.19 -5.94
CA MET A 18 2.63 0.06 -5.62
C MET A 18 2.06 1.23 -6.43
N ALA A 19 2.20 2.44 -5.89
CA ALA A 19 1.82 3.67 -6.59
C ALA A 19 2.66 4.86 -6.14
N TRP A 20 3.13 5.66 -7.09
CA TRP A 20 3.68 6.98 -6.82
C TRP A 20 2.55 8.00 -6.69
N SER A 21 2.73 8.94 -5.78
CA SER A 21 1.91 10.16 -5.70
C SER A 21 2.29 11.13 -6.83
N ALA A 22 1.32 11.90 -7.34
CA ALA A 22 1.52 12.78 -8.49
C ALA A 22 2.53 13.91 -8.22
N ASN A 23 2.67 14.34 -6.96
CA ASN A 23 3.67 15.30 -6.52
C ASN A 23 5.07 14.69 -6.24
N ASN A 24 5.26 13.39 -6.51
CA ASN A 24 6.49 12.63 -6.30
C ASN A 24 7.01 12.55 -4.86
N LYS A 25 6.28 13.04 -3.85
CA LYS A 25 6.76 13.07 -2.45
C LYS A 25 6.54 11.77 -1.68
N ARG A 26 5.73 10.87 -2.24
CA ARG A 26 5.34 9.62 -1.59
C ARG A 26 5.27 8.47 -2.59
N LEU A 27 5.84 7.34 -2.22
CA LEU A 27 5.64 6.03 -2.82
C LEU A 27 4.90 5.14 -1.83
N ALA A 28 3.74 4.62 -2.24
CA ALA A 28 3.02 3.60 -1.47
C ALA A 28 3.38 2.22 -2.01
N VAL A 29 3.69 1.29 -1.10
CA VAL A 29 3.92 -0.13 -1.41
C VAL A 29 3.14 -0.97 -0.42
N VAL A 30 2.47 -2.02 -0.90
CA VAL A 30 1.72 -2.95 -0.05
C VAL A 30 2.16 -4.38 -0.32
N THR A 31 2.22 -5.19 0.73
CA THR A 31 2.55 -6.61 0.64
C THR A 31 1.36 -7.47 1.10
N VAL A 32 1.53 -8.80 1.01
CA VAL A 32 0.57 -9.81 1.49
C VAL A 32 0.28 -9.68 3.00
N ASP A 33 1.14 -8.99 3.77
CA ASP A 33 0.87 -8.64 5.18
C ASP A 33 -0.26 -7.61 5.37
N LYS A 34 -0.79 -7.06 4.27
CA LYS A 34 -1.93 -6.11 4.23
C LYS A 34 -1.60 -4.76 4.87
N VAL A 35 -0.32 -4.44 5.00
CA VAL A 35 0.19 -3.16 5.46
C VAL A 35 0.66 -2.34 4.26
N VAL A 36 0.12 -1.13 4.13
CA VAL A 36 0.62 -0.13 3.19
C VAL A 36 1.77 0.60 3.87
N TYR A 37 2.94 0.55 3.24
CA TYR A 37 4.13 1.29 3.62
C TYR A 37 4.26 2.54 2.75
N LEU A 38 4.56 3.69 3.37
CA LEU A 38 4.80 4.95 2.68
C LEU A 38 6.28 5.32 2.78
N PHE A 39 6.89 5.55 1.62
CA PHE A 39 8.25 6.01 1.48
C PHE A 39 8.28 7.44 0.92
N ASP A 40 9.26 8.23 1.33
CA ASP A 40 9.53 9.53 0.70
C ASP A 40 10.22 9.37 -0.67
N GLU A 41 10.49 10.49 -1.34
CA GLU A 41 11.19 10.51 -2.62
C GLU A 41 12.65 10.01 -2.53
N GLN A 42 13.25 10.06 -1.34
CA GLN A 42 14.56 9.49 -1.07
C GLN A 42 14.51 7.98 -0.82
N GLY A 43 13.32 7.37 -0.74
CA GLY A 43 13.13 5.94 -0.46
C GLY A 43 13.26 5.57 1.01
N GLU A 44 13.13 6.52 1.93
CA GLU A 44 13.03 6.27 3.37
C GLU A 44 11.58 6.01 3.77
N ARG A 45 11.36 4.96 4.56
CA ARG A 45 10.02 4.67 5.08
C ARG A 45 9.63 5.71 6.12
N LYS A 46 8.60 6.52 5.83
CA LYS A 46 8.09 7.56 6.74
C LYS A 46 6.89 7.12 7.54
N ASP A 47 6.05 6.26 6.99
CA ASP A 47 4.83 5.84 7.66
C ASP A 47 4.36 4.46 7.18
N LYS A 48 3.35 3.91 7.86
CA LYS A 48 2.63 2.72 7.45
C LYS A 48 1.26 2.64 8.12
N PHE A 49 0.31 2.00 7.45
CA PHE A 49 -0.98 1.66 8.05
C PHE A 49 -1.50 0.31 7.56
N ALA A 50 -2.24 -0.38 8.43
CA ALA A 50 -2.89 -1.63 8.08
C ALA A 50 -4.19 -1.34 7.31
N THR A 51 -4.43 -2.12 6.26
CA THR A 51 -5.71 -2.13 5.57
C THR A 51 -6.75 -2.88 6.39
N LYS A 52 -8.03 -2.66 6.07
CA LYS A 52 -9.16 -3.30 6.77
C LYS A 52 -9.94 -4.15 5.78
N PRO A 53 -10.53 -5.27 6.23
CA PRO A 53 -11.45 -6.04 5.38
C PRO A 53 -12.77 -5.31 5.16
N ALA A 54 -13.50 -5.74 4.13
CA ALA A 54 -14.88 -5.32 3.87
C ALA A 54 -15.83 -5.64 5.02
N THR A 55 -15.68 -6.84 5.61
CA THR A 55 -16.53 -7.33 6.71
C THR A 55 -15.70 -7.56 7.97
N LYS A 56 -16.24 -7.20 9.15
CA LYS A 56 -15.54 -7.42 10.42
C LYS A 56 -15.28 -8.91 10.65
N GLY A 57 -14.03 -9.27 10.94
CA GLY A 57 -13.64 -10.62 11.36
C GLY A 57 -13.08 -11.48 10.23
N ASP A 58 -13.56 -11.28 9.00
CA ASP A 58 -12.95 -11.89 7.82
C ASP A 58 -11.68 -11.12 7.48
N LYS A 59 -10.53 -11.78 7.42
CA LYS A 59 -9.26 -11.16 7.01
C LYS A 59 -8.70 -11.80 5.76
N ASP A 60 -9.45 -12.67 5.08
CA ASP A 60 -8.96 -13.38 3.92
C ASP A 60 -9.15 -12.57 2.63
N TYR A 61 -8.36 -11.51 2.52
CA TYR A 61 -8.29 -10.70 1.31
C TYR A 61 -6.85 -10.32 0.98
N LEU A 62 -6.62 -9.96 -0.28
CA LEU A 62 -5.39 -9.37 -0.78
C LEU A 62 -5.67 -7.97 -1.32
N VAL A 63 -4.69 -7.08 -1.19
CA VAL A 63 -4.71 -5.80 -1.90
C VAL A 63 -4.25 -6.03 -3.32
N ARG A 64 -5.10 -5.71 -4.29
CA ARG A 64 -4.87 -5.91 -5.74
C ARG A 64 -4.38 -4.66 -6.45
N GLY A 65 -4.55 -3.49 -5.85
CA GLY A 65 -4.16 -2.23 -6.46
C GLY A 65 -4.11 -1.07 -5.48
N LEU A 66 -3.25 -0.10 -5.80
CA LEU A 66 -3.12 1.19 -5.11
C LEU A 66 -3.18 2.31 -6.15
N ALA A 67 -3.81 3.44 -5.80
CA ALA A 67 -3.78 4.64 -6.63
C ALA A 67 -3.84 5.90 -5.75
N PHE A 68 -2.89 6.81 -5.91
CA PHE A 68 -2.99 8.13 -5.29
C PHE A 68 -4.03 8.98 -6.02
N SER A 69 -4.71 9.86 -5.29
CA SER A 69 -5.48 10.94 -5.90
C SER A 69 -4.56 11.90 -6.66
N PRO A 70 -5.06 12.60 -7.70
CA PRO A 70 -4.26 13.57 -8.45
C PRO A 70 -3.68 14.71 -7.59
N ASP A 71 -4.34 15.04 -6.48
CA ASP A 71 -3.88 16.04 -5.50
C ASP A 71 -2.89 15.47 -4.46
N SER A 72 -2.52 14.20 -4.56
CA SER A 72 -1.65 13.47 -3.62
C SER A 72 -2.14 13.39 -2.16
N THR A 73 -3.37 13.77 -1.85
CA THR A 73 -3.89 13.81 -0.47
C THR A 73 -4.61 12.53 -0.03
N LYS A 74 -4.91 11.63 -0.97
CA LYS A 74 -5.64 10.38 -0.73
C LYS A 74 -4.98 9.21 -1.43
N LEU A 75 -5.25 8.02 -0.90
CA LEU A 75 -4.87 6.74 -1.50
C LEU A 75 -6.08 5.81 -1.57
N ALA A 76 -6.43 5.40 -2.78
CA ALA A 76 -7.39 4.34 -3.03
C ALA A 76 -6.70 2.97 -2.93
N VAL A 77 -7.34 2.04 -2.24
CA VAL A 77 -6.85 0.67 -1.99
C VAL A 77 -7.94 -0.29 -2.46
N ALA A 78 -7.67 -1.03 -3.53
CA ALA A 78 -8.58 -2.03 -4.08
C ALA A 78 -8.26 -3.42 -3.55
N GLN A 79 -9.26 -4.12 -3.02
CA GLN A 79 -9.10 -5.40 -2.33
C GLN A 79 -9.86 -6.54 -3.03
N SER A 80 -9.47 -7.79 -2.76
CA SER A 80 -10.07 -8.97 -3.39
C SER A 80 -11.44 -9.37 -2.83
N ASP A 81 -11.82 -8.84 -1.68
CA ASP A 81 -13.11 -9.00 -1.02
C ASP A 81 -14.15 -7.95 -1.51
N ASN A 82 -13.99 -7.50 -2.76
CA ASN A 82 -14.92 -6.64 -3.49
C ASN A 82 -15.14 -5.24 -2.90
N ILE A 83 -14.16 -4.70 -2.16
CA ILE A 83 -14.22 -3.34 -1.63
C ILE A 83 -13.05 -2.47 -2.11
N VAL A 84 -13.29 -1.16 -2.13
CA VAL A 84 -12.27 -0.12 -2.29
C VAL A 84 -12.35 0.84 -1.12
N PHE A 85 -11.25 1.01 -0.39
CA PHE A 85 -11.13 2.04 0.64
C PHE A 85 -10.35 3.23 0.12
N VAL A 86 -10.78 4.45 0.47
CA VAL A 86 -10.03 5.68 0.21
C VAL A 86 -9.54 6.23 1.54
N TYR A 87 -8.22 6.27 1.71
CA TYR A 87 -7.55 6.79 2.89
C TYR A 87 -7.11 8.23 2.64
N LYS A 88 -7.28 9.11 3.63
CA LYS A 88 -6.63 10.42 3.66
C LYS A 88 -5.22 10.25 4.23
N LEU A 89 -4.24 10.87 3.59
CA LEU A 89 -2.83 10.81 3.96
C LEU A 89 -2.26 12.19 4.33
#